data_AF-A0A246S182-F1
#
_entry.id   AF-A0A246S182-F1
#
_cell.length_a   1.000
_cell.length_b   1.000
_cell.length_c   1.000
_cell.angle_alpha   90.00
_cell.angle_beta   90.00
_cell.angle_gamma   90.00
#
_symmetry.space_group_name_H-M   'P 1'
#
loop_
_entity.id
_entity.type
_entity.pdbx_description
1 polymer ?
#
loop_
_entity_poly.entity_id
_entity_poly.type
_entity_poly.pdbx_seq_one_letter_code
_entity_poly.pdbx_strand_id
1 'polypeptide(L)'
;MSLRTIVILGVGAALSACGSTPPEPPPPPPSINVYSCATPAGMTEREDSPLVPAGDYTQQDVALYITALHQWGTRGWLKVARAREHADKCAKSADDDDND
;
A
#
# COMPACT_ATOMS: atom_id res chain seq x y z
N MET A 1 71.88 16.66 -14.81
CA MET A 1 70.65 16.25 -14.11
C MET A 1 70.65 14.72 -14.06
N SER A 2 70.88 14.14 -12.88
CA SER A 2 71.13 12.71 -12.73
C SER A 2 69.83 11.92 -12.83
N LEU A 3 69.85 10.75 -13.50
CA LEU A 3 68.69 9.87 -13.70
C LEU A 3 67.92 9.58 -12.39
N ARG A 4 68.64 9.60 -11.25
CA ARG A 4 68.08 9.43 -9.90
C ARG A 4 67.06 10.50 -9.52
N THR A 5 67.23 11.74 -9.97
CA THR A 5 66.33 12.85 -9.61
C THR A 5 64.99 12.75 -10.34
N ILE A 6 64.98 12.21 -11.57
CA ILE A 6 63.77 12.02 -12.39
C ILE A 6 62.90 10.88 -11.81
N VAL A 7 63.53 9.80 -11.35
CA VAL A 7 62.83 8.67 -10.73
C VAL A 7 62.14 9.09 -9.41
N ILE A 8 62.81 9.91 -8.59
CA ILE A 8 62.24 10.36 -7.31
C ILE A 8 61.03 11.30 -7.53
N LEU A 9 61.09 12.18 -8.53
CA LEU A 9 59.97 13.06 -8.87
C LEU A 9 58.77 12.29 -9.48
N GLY A 10 59.03 11.28 -10.30
CA GLY A 10 57.98 10.43 -10.89
C GLY A 10 57.25 9.58 -9.84
N VAL A 11 57.99 9.03 -8.86
CA VAL A 11 57.40 8.25 -7.76
C VAL A 11 56.59 9.15 -6.80
N GLY A 12 57.05 10.38 -6.54
CA GLY A 12 56.32 11.33 -5.70
C GLY A 12 54.97 11.74 -6.29
N ALA A 13 54.89 11.99 -7.60
CA ALA A 13 53.65 12.37 -8.28
C ALA A 13 52.63 11.22 -8.38
N ALA A 14 53.10 9.97 -8.47
CA ALA A 14 52.23 8.79 -8.50
C ALA A 14 51.59 8.48 -7.13
N LEU A 15 52.30 8.75 -6.02
CA LEU A 15 51.79 8.52 -4.67
C LEU A 15 50.72 9.54 -4.23
N SER A 16 50.75 10.77 -4.75
CA SER A 16 49.73 11.78 -4.45
C SER A 16 48.40 11.57 -5.17
N ALA A 17 48.35 10.73 -6.21
CA ALA A 17 47.15 10.47 -7.01
C ALA A 17 46.23 9.39 -6.42
N CYS A 18 46.67 8.66 -5.40
CA CYS A 18 45.89 7.58 -4.78
C CYS A 18 44.99 8.06 -3.62
N GLY A 19 45.03 9.35 -3.25
CA GLY A 19 44.23 9.93 -2.18
C GLY A 19 42.93 10.61 -2.62
N SER A 20 42.71 10.75 -3.94
CA SER A 20 41.55 11.44 -4.50
C SER A 20 40.49 10.45 -4.96
N THR A 21 39.95 9.66 -4.04
CA THR A 21 38.65 9.01 -4.24
C THR A 21 37.59 10.06 -3.88
N PRO A 22 36.78 10.54 -4.84
CA PRO A 22 35.65 11.41 -4.52
C PRO A 22 34.75 10.71 -3.49
N PRO A 23 34.24 11.41 -2.47
CA PRO A 23 33.30 10.81 -1.54
C PRO A 23 32.10 10.26 -2.32
N GLU A 24 31.78 9.00 -2.08
CA GLU A 24 30.60 8.37 -2.68
C GLU A 24 29.36 9.16 -2.23
N PRO A 25 28.45 9.51 -3.15
CA PRO A 25 27.20 10.16 -2.76
C PRO A 25 26.49 9.31 -1.69
N PRO A 26 25.87 9.93 -0.68
CA PRO A 26 25.09 9.17 0.28
C PRO A 26 24.03 8.34 -0.47
N PRO A 27 23.78 7.10 -0.01
CA PRO A 27 22.76 6.27 -0.64
C PRO A 27 21.43 7.02 -0.63
N PRO A 28 20.64 6.94 -1.71
CA PRO A 28 19.32 7.56 -1.74
C PRO A 28 18.49 7.04 -0.56
N PRO A 29 17.64 7.89 0.05
CA PRO A 29 16.75 7.45 1.10
C PRO A 29 15.88 6.30 0.59
N PRO A 30 15.53 5.32 1.45
CA PRO A 30 14.66 4.23 1.05
C PRO A 30 13.35 4.80 0.54
N SER A 31 12.93 4.39 -0.65
CA SER A 31 11.60 4.69 -1.17
C SER A 31 10.57 3.97 -0.30
N ILE A 32 9.88 4.70 0.57
CA ILE A 32 8.74 4.17 1.30
C ILE A 32 7.58 4.09 0.32
N ASN A 33 7.37 2.92 -0.27
CA ASN A 33 6.15 2.63 -1.02
C ASN A 33 5.02 2.47 0.00
N VAL A 34 4.26 3.54 0.24
CA VAL A 34 3.03 3.45 1.04
C VAL A 34 1.98 2.76 0.17
N TYR A 35 1.93 1.42 0.24
CA TYR A 35 0.88 0.65 -0.38
C TYR A 35 -0.45 0.94 0.34
N SER A 36 -1.25 1.81 -0.27
CA SER A 36 -2.58 2.12 0.20
C SER A 36 -3.53 0.99 -0.23
N CYS A 37 -3.66 -0.06 0.59
CA CYS A 37 -4.75 -1.05 0.51
C CYS A 37 -6.12 -0.43 0.89
N ALA A 38 -6.36 0.83 0.51
CA ALA A 38 -7.58 1.54 0.81
C ALA A 38 -8.74 0.84 0.08
N THR A 39 -9.72 0.38 0.86
CA THR A 39 -10.92 -0.22 0.30
C THR A 39 -11.67 0.82 -0.54
N PRO A 40 -12.06 0.52 -1.79
CA PRO A 40 -12.78 1.46 -2.64
C PRO A 40 -14.05 1.99 -1.97
N ALA A 41 -14.35 3.29 -2.14
CA ALA A 41 -15.47 3.96 -1.48
C ALA A 41 -16.83 3.25 -1.72
N GLY A 42 -17.04 2.63 -2.87
CA GLY A 42 -18.27 1.89 -3.19
C GLY A 42 -18.42 0.52 -2.49
N MET A 43 -17.38 0.01 -1.83
CA MET A 43 -17.45 -1.24 -1.07
C MET A 43 -17.84 -1.02 0.40
N THR A 44 -17.67 0.19 0.93
CA THR A 44 -17.98 0.55 2.33
C THR A 44 -19.11 1.56 2.45
N GLU A 45 -19.67 2.02 1.33
CA GLU A 45 -20.79 2.95 1.30
C GLU A 45 -22.01 2.38 2.03
N ARG A 46 -22.50 3.17 3.00
CA ARG A 46 -23.65 2.82 3.81
C ARG A 46 -24.89 2.89 2.95
N GLU A 47 -25.59 1.77 2.86
CA GLU A 47 -26.92 1.70 2.28
C GLU A 47 -27.96 1.94 3.38
N ASP A 48 -28.95 2.79 3.08
CA ASP A 48 -30.01 3.07 4.03
C ASP A 48 -30.79 1.80 4.38
N SER A 49 -31.03 1.60 5.67
CA SER A 49 -31.84 0.49 6.15
C SER A 49 -33.31 0.72 5.79
N PRO A 50 -34.08 -0.36 5.56
CA PRO A 50 -35.53 -0.25 5.39
C PRO A 50 -36.17 0.45 6.58
N LEU A 51 -37.18 1.28 6.30
CA LEU A 51 -37.93 1.99 7.33
C LEU A 51 -38.75 1.01 8.16
N VAL A 52 -38.65 1.13 9.48
CA VAL A 52 -39.46 0.34 10.42
C VAL A 52 -40.91 0.81 10.30
N PRO A 53 -41.90 -0.11 10.15
CA PRO A 53 -43.31 0.24 10.19
C PRO A 53 -43.64 0.97 11.51
N ALA A 54 -44.37 2.07 11.42
CA ALA A 54 -44.73 2.91 12.58
C ALA A 54 -46.20 3.32 12.53
N GLY A 55 -46.80 3.56 13.71
CA GLY A 55 -48.22 3.84 13.85
C GLY A 55 -49.07 2.56 13.81
N ASP A 56 -50.25 2.65 13.19
CA ASP A 56 -51.16 1.51 13.03
C ASP A 56 -50.71 0.61 11.87
N TYR A 57 -49.66 -0.19 12.10
CA TYR A 57 -49.15 -1.14 11.12
C TYR A 57 -49.89 -2.48 11.18
N THR A 58 -49.96 -3.17 10.04
CA THR A 58 -50.59 -4.49 9.89
C THR A 58 -49.54 -5.62 9.90
N GLN A 59 -49.99 -6.87 9.97
CA GLN A 59 -49.09 -8.02 9.77
C GLN A 59 -48.43 -8.02 8.38
N GLN A 60 -49.12 -7.52 7.36
CA GLN A 60 -48.58 -7.43 6.01
C GLN A 60 -47.39 -6.46 5.97
N ASP A 61 -47.49 -5.32 6.66
CA ASP A 61 -46.41 -4.33 6.74
C ASP A 61 -45.16 -4.91 7.41
N VAL A 62 -45.36 -5.69 8.47
CA VAL A 62 -44.26 -6.41 9.15
C VAL A 62 -43.61 -7.43 8.21
N ALA A 63 -44.41 -8.20 7.45
CA ALA A 63 -43.89 -9.19 6.52
C ALA A 63 -43.05 -8.54 5.39
N LEU A 64 -43.53 -7.41 4.85
CA LEU A 64 -42.80 -6.63 3.86
C LEU A 64 -41.50 -6.05 4.45
N TYR A 65 -41.56 -5.49 5.66
CA TYR A 65 -40.39 -4.97 6.34
C TYR A 65 -39.31 -6.04 6.57
N ILE A 66 -39.69 -7.21 7.10
CA ILE A 66 -38.74 -8.31 7.35
C ILE A 66 -38.10 -8.79 6.04
N THR A 67 -38.89 -8.87 4.96
CA THR A 67 -38.36 -9.25 3.64
C THR A 67 -37.34 -8.23 3.14
N ALA A 68 -37.66 -6.94 3.23
CA ALA A 68 -36.75 -5.86 2.84
C ALA A 68 -35.48 -5.87 3.72
N LEU A 69 -35.63 -6.09 5.02
CA LEU A 69 -34.53 -6.16 5.99
C LEU A 69 -33.59 -7.32 5.68
N HIS A 70 -34.13 -8.49 5.34
CA HIS A 70 -33.32 -9.66 4.97
C HIS A 70 -32.50 -9.41 3.71
N GLN A 71 -33.11 -8.79 2.69
CA GLN A 71 -32.41 -8.45 1.45
C GLN A 71 -31.33 -7.40 1.68
N TRP A 72 -31.64 -6.34 2.44
CA TRP A 72 -30.68 -5.31 2.83
C TRP A 72 -29.49 -5.90 3.60
N GLY A 73 -29.76 -6.74 4.60
CA GLY A 73 -28.72 -7.42 5.39
C GLY A 73 -27.83 -8.31 4.52
N THR A 74 -28.42 -9.11 3.62
CA THR A 74 -27.68 -9.97 2.69
C THR A 74 -26.74 -9.16 1.79
N ARG A 75 -27.21 -8.03 1.23
CA ARG A 75 -26.35 -7.13 0.44
C ARG A 75 -25.23 -6.52 1.27
N GLY A 76 -25.51 -6.12 2.51
CA GLY A 76 -24.50 -5.61 3.44
C GLY A 76 -23.39 -6.62 3.72
N TRP A 77 -23.74 -7.87 4.02
CA TRP A 77 -22.75 -8.94 4.23
C TRP A 77 -21.91 -9.22 2.98
N LEU A 78 -22.52 -9.17 1.79
CA LEU A 78 -21.80 -9.35 0.54
C LEU A 78 -20.77 -8.23 0.29
N LYS A 79 -21.09 -6.98 0.64
CA LYS A 79 -20.11 -5.86 0.60
C LYS A 79 -18.92 -6.12 1.53
N VAL A 80 -19.18 -6.57 2.76
CA VAL A 80 -18.11 -6.92 3.73
C VAL A 80 -17.24 -8.07 3.22
N ALA A 81 -17.84 -9.10 2.62
CA ALA A 81 -17.09 -10.22 2.05
C ALA A 81 -16.13 -9.76 0.94
N ARG A 82 -16.59 -8.87 0.04
CA ARG A 82 -15.75 -8.31 -1.03
C ARG A 82 -14.64 -7.41 -0.49
N ALA A 83 -14.91 -6.62 0.55
CA ALA A 83 -13.88 -5.81 1.20
C ALA A 83 -12.77 -6.68 1.79
N ARG A 84 -13.13 -7.82 2.41
CA ARG A 84 -12.15 -8.82 2.88
C ARG A 84 -11.36 -9.44 1.74
N GLU A 85 -12.02 -9.88 0.68
CA GLU A 85 -11.34 -10.45 -0.49
C GLU A 85 -10.35 -9.45 -1.11
N HIS A 86 -10.72 -8.17 -1.16
CA HIS A 86 -9.83 -7.10 -1.63
C HIS A 86 -8.61 -6.93 -0.73
N ALA A 87 -8.81 -6.93 0.60
CA ALA A 87 -7.71 -6.85 1.57
C ALA A 87 -6.77 -8.06 1.45
N ASP A 88 -7.30 -9.28 1.32
CA ASP A 88 -6.50 -10.51 1.18
C ASP A 88 -5.68 -10.50 -0.12
N LYS A 89 -6.23 -9.95 -1.22
CA LYS A 89 -5.50 -9.79 -2.47
C LYS A 89 -4.38 -8.75 -2.35
N CYS A 90 -4.66 -7.63 -1.68
CA CYS A 90 -3.66 -6.58 -1.47
C CYS A 90 -2.48 -7.08 -0.62
N ALA A 91 -2.77 -7.86 0.43
CA ALA A 91 -1.74 -8.45 1.27
C ALA A 91 -0.82 -9.41 0.49
N LYS A 92 -1.40 -10.28 -0.34
CA LYS A 92 -0.61 -11.22 -1.17
C LYS A 92 0.28 -10.51 -2.19
N SER A 93 -0.23 -9.46 -2.85
CA SER A 93 0.60 -8.69 -3.79
C SER A 93 1.76 -7.96 -3.11
N ALA A 94 1.64 -7.61 -1.83
CA ALA A 94 2.76 -7.05 -1.07
C ALA A 94 3.83 -8.10 -0.76
N ASP A 95 3.42 -9.33 -0.42
CA ASP A 95 4.35 -10.43 -0.14
C ASP A 95 5.11 -10.88 -1.40
N ASP A 96 4.47 -10.85 -2.57
CA ASP A 96 5.10 -11.25 -3.84
C ASP A 96 6.14 -10.21 -4.34
N ASP A 97 5.90 -8.91 -4.12
CA ASP A 97 6.84 -7.83 -4.47
C ASP A 97 8.10 -7.81 -3.58
N ASP A 98 8.02 -8.28 -2.33
CA ASP A 98 9.15 -8.33 -1.38
C ASP A 98 10.10 -9.53 -1.61
N ASN A 99 9.71 -10.50 -2.46
CA ASN A 99 10.47 -11.74 -2.71
C ASN A 99 11.19 -11.79 -4.08
N ASP A 100 11.12 -10.72 -4.89
CA ASP A 100 11.84 -10.54 -6.17
C ASP A 100 12.94 -9.47 -6.05
#